data_AF-A0A7K5KK06-F1
#
_entry.id   AF-A0A7K5KK06-F1
#
_cell.length_a   1.000
_cell.length_b   1.000
_cell.length_c   1.000
_cell.angle_alpha   90.00
_cell.angle_beta   90.00
_cell.angle_gamma   90.00
#
_symmetry.space_group_name_H-M   'P 1'
#
loop_
_entity.id
_entity.type
_entity.pdbx_description
1 polymer ?
#
loop_
_entity_poly.entity_id
_entity_poly.type
_entity_poly.pdbx_seq_one_letter_code
_entity_poly.pdbx_strand_id
1 'polypeptide(L)'
;RADDGTAIFAMSDQKNVALEVLVTNEPSDPAEPQRDGDDAHQAQLTATLPPELPYAALRLDEGGGLGPVLCLANQNGSQVECELGNPLKRGAQVRFFLILSTSGITIHTSDLAVELALSTISEQPGLEPVVARAKVVLELPLSVTGVAVPPRLFFGGEVRGESAVRRESQVGSAVSFEVTVSNRGQALKTLGSAFLTLHWPHELPNGKWLLYPLSLELGTPPVPCSPSANPLRLALVWPHGLGGT
;
A
#
# COMPACT_ATOMS: atom_id res chain seq x y z
N ARG A 1 8.12 13.66 6.22
CA ARG A 1 6.98 14.46 6.74
C ARG A 1 6.24 15.02 5.55
N ALA A 2 4.92 15.08 5.61
CA ALA A 2 4.10 15.78 4.62
C ALA A 2 4.23 17.30 4.80
N ASP A 3 3.69 18.07 3.86
CA ASP A 3 3.74 19.54 3.85
C ASP A 3 3.11 20.18 5.10
N ASP A 4 2.23 19.45 5.80
CA ASP A 4 1.56 19.83 7.06
C ASP A 4 2.31 19.37 8.33
N GLY A 5 3.49 18.77 8.19
CA GLY A 5 4.28 18.24 9.32
C GLY A 5 3.88 16.84 9.80
N THR A 6 2.82 16.23 9.23
CA THR A 6 2.38 14.87 9.55
C THR A 6 3.46 13.85 9.17
N ALA A 7 3.62 12.80 9.97
CA ALA A 7 4.51 11.69 9.63
C ALA A 7 4.04 11.01 8.33
N ILE A 8 4.99 10.63 7.47
CA ILE A 8 4.71 9.80 6.29
C ILE A 8 5.24 8.42 6.58
N PHE A 9 4.38 7.42 6.48
CA PHE A 9 4.73 6.01 6.56
C PHE A 9 4.70 5.42 5.15
N ALA A 10 5.89 5.29 4.54
CA ALA A 10 6.06 4.62 3.25
C ALA A 10 6.15 3.11 3.48
N MET A 11 5.12 2.39 3.04
CA MET A 11 5.02 0.94 3.19
C MET A 11 5.47 0.23 1.92
N SER A 12 6.45 -0.65 2.07
CA SER A 12 6.96 -1.52 1.02
C SER A 12 6.77 -3.00 1.39
N ASP A 13 7.43 -3.41 2.47
CA ASP A 13 7.58 -4.81 2.89
C ASP A 13 7.83 -4.94 4.41
N GLN A 14 7.84 -3.82 5.15
CA GLN A 14 8.09 -3.84 6.58
C GLN A 14 6.93 -4.55 7.29
N LYS A 15 7.22 -5.63 8.01
CA LYS A 15 6.22 -6.41 8.79
C LYS A 15 5.73 -5.68 10.04
N ASN A 16 6.51 -4.73 10.53
CA ASN A 16 6.24 -3.97 11.75
C ASN A 16 6.70 -2.52 11.59
N VAL A 17 6.08 -1.63 12.36
CA VAL A 17 6.49 -0.24 12.58
C VAL A 17 6.73 -0.02 14.07
N ALA A 18 7.65 0.87 14.42
CA ALA A 18 7.92 1.25 15.81
C ALA A 18 7.32 2.62 16.10
N LEU A 19 6.47 2.72 17.12
CA LEU A 19 6.01 3.97 17.70
C LEU A 19 6.88 4.30 18.91
N GLU A 20 7.71 5.32 18.79
CA GLU A 20 8.45 5.87 19.93
C GLU A 20 7.49 6.59 20.87
N VAL A 21 7.56 6.24 22.15
CA VAL A 21 6.79 6.86 23.21
C VAL A 21 7.75 7.41 24.24
N LEU A 22 7.63 8.71 24.51
CA LEU A 22 8.35 9.41 25.57
C LEU A 22 7.32 9.96 26.55
N VAL A 23 7.36 9.47 27.79
CA VAL A 23 6.54 9.99 28.88
C VAL A 23 7.44 10.72 29.87
N THR A 24 7.01 11.89 30.32
CA THR A 24 7.75 12.75 31.26
C THR A 24 6.88 13.08 32.45
N ASN A 25 7.44 13.01 33.65
CA ASN A 25 6.85 13.60 34.85
C ASN A 25 7.63 14.85 35.25
N GLU A 26 7.59 15.87 34.39
CA GLU A 26 8.26 17.15 34.61
C GLU A 26 7.27 18.20 35.12
N PRO A 27 7.74 19.20 35.88
CA PRO A 27 6.91 20.38 36.18
C PRO A 27 6.46 21.06 34.88
N SER A 28 5.23 21.57 34.85
CA SER A 28 4.72 22.25 33.65
C SER A 28 5.50 23.53 33.34
N ASP A 29 5.99 24.22 34.37
CA ASP A 29 6.89 25.37 34.25
C ASP A 29 8.23 25.08 34.97
N PRO A 30 9.34 24.92 34.22
CA PRO A 30 10.67 24.73 34.80
C PRO A 30 11.14 25.88 35.71
N ALA A 31 10.59 27.09 35.56
CA ALA A 31 10.91 28.24 36.41
C ALA A 31 10.16 28.22 37.76
N GLU A 32 9.04 27.50 37.84
CA GLU A 32 8.22 27.34 39.04
C GLU A 32 8.02 25.85 39.41
N PRO A 33 9.10 25.05 39.60
CA PRO A 33 9.02 23.60 39.71
C PRO A 33 8.29 23.10 40.96
N GLN A 34 7.99 23.99 41.91
CA GLN A 34 7.26 23.66 43.14
C GLN A 34 5.74 23.71 42.96
N ARG A 35 5.24 24.22 41.82
CA ARG A 35 3.80 24.34 41.57
C ARG A 35 3.13 23.02 41.21
N ASP A 36 3.85 22.14 40.53
CA ASP A 36 3.39 20.83 40.08
C ASP A 36 4.57 19.87 39.82
N GLY A 37 4.32 18.73 39.15
CA GLY A 37 5.34 17.74 38.81
C GLY A 37 5.78 16.85 39.97
N ASP A 38 4.92 16.67 40.98
CA ASP A 38 5.15 15.72 42.07
C ASP A 38 5.15 14.26 41.58
N ASP A 39 5.52 13.33 42.46
CA ASP A 39 5.48 11.90 42.18
C ASP A 39 4.06 11.46 41.74
N ALA A 40 3.97 10.79 40.59
CA ALA A 40 2.71 10.28 40.05
C ALA A 40 2.49 8.82 40.47
N HIS A 41 1.49 8.54 41.30
CA HIS A 41 1.22 7.21 41.81
C HIS A 41 0.42 6.36 40.81
N GLN A 42 0.78 5.07 40.70
CA GLN A 42 0.19 4.14 39.72
C GLN A 42 0.10 4.73 38.30
N ALA A 43 1.18 5.36 37.83
CA ALA A 43 1.24 5.99 36.51
C ALA A 43 1.20 4.92 35.42
N GLN A 44 0.27 5.07 34.49
CA GLN A 44 0.00 4.13 33.40
C GLN A 44 -0.23 4.87 32.09
N LEU A 45 0.07 4.18 30.98
CA LEU A 45 -0.28 4.61 29.63
C LEU A 45 -1.19 3.57 28.99
N THR A 46 -2.31 4.00 28.43
CA THR A 46 -3.17 3.19 27.58
C THR A 46 -3.02 3.66 26.13
N ALA A 47 -2.55 2.77 25.26
CA ALA A 47 -2.48 2.98 23.82
C ALA A 47 -3.65 2.27 23.13
N THR A 48 -4.48 3.02 22.41
CA THR A 48 -5.55 2.49 21.56
C THR A 48 -5.07 2.43 20.12
N LEU A 49 -4.96 1.21 19.60
CA LEU A 49 -4.36 0.90 18.30
C LEU A 49 -5.45 0.66 17.25
N PRO A 50 -5.28 1.20 16.03
CA PRO A 50 -6.22 0.95 14.95
C PRO A 50 -6.06 -0.50 14.44
N PRO A 51 -7.09 -1.10 13.82
CA PRO A 51 -7.05 -2.49 13.35
C PRO A 51 -5.94 -2.75 12.31
N GLU A 52 -5.44 -1.70 11.67
CA GLU A 52 -4.31 -1.74 10.74
C GLU A 52 -2.97 -2.01 11.43
N LEU A 53 -2.84 -1.67 12.72
CA LEU A 53 -1.60 -1.70 13.51
C LEU A 53 -1.72 -2.48 14.83
N PRO A 54 -2.10 -3.77 14.82
CA PRO A 54 -2.20 -4.55 16.05
C PRO A 54 -0.85 -4.65 16.76
N TYR A 55 -0.88 -4.66 18.09
CA TYR A 55 0.32 -4.80 18.92
C TYR A 55 1.10 -6.06 18.60
N ALA A 56 2.43 -5.94 18.48
CA ALA A 56 3.33 -7.06 18.22
C ALA A 56 4.35 -7.29 19.34
N ALA A 57 4.99 -6.23 19.85
CA ALA A 57 5.99 -6.34 20.90
C ALA A 57 6.30 -5.00 21.59
N LEU A 58 6.99 -5.07 22.72
CA LEU A 58 7.60 -3.93 23.39
C LEU A 58 9.12 -3.96 23.16
N ARG A 59 9.72 -2.80 22.89
CA ARG A 59 11.17 -2.62 22.98
C ARG A 59 11.50 -1.48 23.92
N LEU A 60 12.42 -1.73 24.84
CA LEU A 60 12.92 -0.74 25.79
C LEU A 60 14.12 -0.01 25.18
N ASP A 61 14.32 1.25 25.54
CA ASP A 61 15.54 1.98 25.22
C ASP A 61 16.66 1.52 26.17
N GLU A 62 17.68 0.84 25.66
CA GLU A 62 18.80 0.30 26.46
C GLU A 62 19.63 1.41 27.15
N GLY A 63 19.51 2.67 26.70
CA GLY A 63 20.19 3.83 27.29
C GLY A 63 19.32 4.68 28.23
N GLY A 64 18.01 4.41 28.30
CA GLY A 64 17.04 5.18 29.08
C GLY A 64 16.91 4.63 30.50
N GLY A 65 17.70 5.15 31.43
CA GLY A 65 17.65 4.72 32.82
C GLY A 65 16.32 5.10 33.48
N LEU A 66 15.37 4.16 33.59
CA LEU A 66 14.34 4.05 34.64
C LEU A 66 13.40 2.86 34.35
N GLY A 67 13.48 1.81 35.20
CA GLY A 67 12.45 0.77 35.42
C GLY A 67 12.08 -0.15 34.24
N PRO A 68 11.75 -1.43 34.47
CA PRO A 68 11.15 -2.26 33.41
C PRO A 68 9.72 -1.77 33.14
N VAL A 69 9.51 -1.02 32.06
CA VAL A 69 8.16 -0.76 31.55
C VAL A 69 7.54 -2.11 31.20
N LEU A 70 6.40 -2.42 31.79
CA LEU A 70 5.64 -3.63 31.48
C LEU A 70 4.39 -3.24 30.71
N CYS A 71 4.22 -3.78 29.50
CA CYS A 71 3.04 -3.55 28.69
C CYS A 71 2.26 -4.85 28.48
N LEU A 72 0.96 -4.80 28.71
CA LEU A 72 0.01 -5.89 28.49
C LEU A 72 -0.98 -5.47 27.41
N ALA A 73 -1.09 -6.28 26.37
CA ALA A 73 -2.06 -6.08 25.31
C ALA A 73 -3.31 -6.93 25.54
N ASN A 74 -4.45 -6.43 25.10
CA ASN A 74 -5.66 -7.23 25.05
C ASN A 74 -5.55 -8.35 23.99
N GLN A 75 -6.50 -9.29 23.99
CA GLN A 75 -6.44 -10.49 23.12
C GLN A 75 -6.32 -10.17 21.63
N ASN A 76 -6.90 -9.04 21.18
CA ASN A 76 -6.91 -8.64 19.78
C ASN A 76 -5.76 -7.69 19.42
N GLY A 77 -4.90 -7.32 20.37
CA GLY A 77 -3.81 -6.37 20.18
C GLY A 77 -4.27 -4.96 19.80
N SER A 78 -5.53 -4.59 20.09
CA SER A 78 -6.10 -3.28 19.77
C SER A 78 -5.92 -2.26 20.90
N GLN A 79 -5.55 -2.73 22.09
CA GLN A 79 -5.29 -1.87 23.24
C GLN A 79 -4.10 -2.43 24.02
N VAL A 80 -3.22 -1.54 24.46
CA VAL A 80 -2.03 -1.87 25.23
C VAL A 80 -1.98 -0.98 26.46
N GLU A 81 -1.86 -1.59 27.63
CA GLU A 81 -1.70 -0.90 28.91
C GLU A 81 -0.25 -1.08 29.38
N CYS A 82 0.44 0.02 29.63
CA CYS A 82 1.83 0.05 30.06
C CYS A 82 1.96 0.65 31.46
N GLU A 83 2.58 -0.08 32.37
CA GLU A 83 2.94 0.39 33.70
C GLU A 83 4.21 1.25 33.61
N LEU A 84 4.11 2.53 34.00
CA LEU A 84 5.21 3.50 33.92
C LEU A 84 5.96 3.66 35.25
N GLY A 85 5.28 3.39 36.37
CA GLY A 85 5.89 3.42 37.70
C GLY A 85 4.87 3.64 38.83
N ASN A 86 5.24 3.20 40.04
CA ASN A 86 4.45 3.45 41.24
C ASN A 86 5.33 3.81 42.46
N PRO A 87 5.60 5.11 42.69
CA PRO A 87 5.29 6.22 41.80
C PRO A 87 6.27 6.35 40.63
N LEU A 88 5.82 6.96 39.54
CA LEU A 88 6.69 7.59 38.56
C LEU A 88 7.25 8.88 39.19
N LYS A 89 8.57 8.90 39.43
CA LYS A 89 9.23 9.98 40.18
C LYS A 89 9.17 11.33 39.48
N ARG A 90 9.15 12.41 40.26
CA ARG A 90 9.38 13.78 39.75
C ARG A 90 10.66 13.83 38.92
N GLY A 91 10.58 14.47 37.76
CA GLY A 91 11.67 14.60 36.78
C GLY A 91 12.01 13.32 36.02
N ALA A 92 11.22 12.25 36.17
CA ALA A 92 11.43 11.01 35.44
C ALA A 92 11.08 11.18 33.96
N GLN A 93 11.88 10.55 33.10
CA GLN A 93 11.61 10.37 31.69
C GLN A 93 11.67 8.89 31.36
N VAL A 94 10.61 8.38 30.71
CA VAL A 94 10.49 6.97 30.33
C VAL A 94 10.33 6.91 28.83
N ARG A 95 11.31 6.29 28.15
CA ARG A 95 11.29 6.08 26.70
C ARG A 95 11.21 4.60 26.37
N PHE A 96 10.29 4.26 25.47
CA PHE A 96 10.15 2.91 24.93
C PHE A 96 9.51 2.95 23.54
N PHE A 97 9.46 1.79 22.90
CA PHE A 97 8.91 1.63 21.57
C PHE A 97 7.82 0.55 21.58
N LEU A 98 6.63 0.93 21.15
CA LEU A 98 5.59 -0.03 20.82
C LEU A 98 5.83 -0.52 19.39
N ILE A 99 6.09 -1.82 19.25
CA ILE A 99 6.22 -2.48 17.94
C ILE A 99 4.83 -2.91 17.51
N LEU A 100 4.37 -2.36 16.39
CA LEU A 100 3.03 -2.56 15.84
C LEU A 100 3.15 -3.34 14.53
N SER A 101 2.37 -4.40 14.37
CA SER A 101 2.35 -5.18 13.13
C SER A 101 1.61 -4.42 12.04
N THR A 102 2.15 -4.40 10.82
CA THR A 102 1.51 -3.76 9.65
C THR A 102 0.52 -4.69 8.93
N SER A 103 0.18 -5.82 9.54
CA SER A 103 -0.60 -6.90 8.90
C SER A 103 -2.05 -6.54 8.55
N GLY A 104 -2.60 -5.49 9.18
CA GLY A 104 -3.94 -4.98 8.90
C GLY A 104 -3.99 -3.85 7.85
N ILE A 105 -2.84 -3.31 7.42
CA ILE A 105 -2.82 -2.23 6.42
C ILE A 105 -3.26 -2.76 5.04
N THR A 106 -4.12 -2.01 4.36
CA THR A 106 -4.65 -2.34 3.02
C THR A 106 -4.36 -1.21 2.02
N ILE A 107 -4.65 -1.43 0.73
CA ILE A 107 -4.55 -0.39 -0.31
C ILE A 107 -5.46 0.83 -0.06
N HIS A 108 -6.48 0.67 0.78
CA HIS A 108 -7.44 1.72 1.10
C HIS A 108 -7.05 2.50 2.35
N THR A 109 -6.02 2.05 3.08
CA THR A 109 -5.52 2.73 4.27
C THR A 109 -4.73 3.97 3.83
N SER A 110 -5.29 5.15 4.06
CA SER A 110 -4.63 6.44 3.77
C SER A 110 -3.96 7.05 5.00
N ASP A 111 -4.50 6.78 6.18
CA ASP A 111 -4.09 7.42 7.43
C ASP A 111 -4.13 6.41 8.58
N LEU A 112 -3.23 6.59 9.53
CA LEU A 112 -3.12 5.82 10.77
C LEU A 112 -3.21 6.78 11.94
N ALA A 113 -3.91 6.38 12.98
CA ALA A 113 -4.05 7.15 14.21
C ALA A 113 -3.93 6.21 15.41
N VAL A 114 -2.99 6.50 16.30
CA VAL A 114 -2.84 5.81 17.58
C VAL A 114 -3.11 6.83 18.68
N GLU A 115 -4.07 6.52 19.55
CA GLU A 115 -4.38 7.35 20.71
C GLU A 115 -3.60 6.86 21.93
N LEU A 116 -3.00 7.80 22.66
CA LEU A 116 -2.16 7.58 23.83
C LEU A 116 -2.76 8.35 24.99
N ALA A 117 -3.34 7.65 25.96
CA ALA A 117 -3.97 8.22 27.14
C ALA A 117 -3.17 7.88 28.39
N LEU A 118 -2.70 8.88 29.12
CA LEU A 118 -2.07 8.69 30.42
C LEU A 118 -3.13 8.54 31.51
N SER A 119 -2.79 7.87 32.60
CA SER A 119 -3.61 7.82 33.82
C SER A 119 -2.75 7.67 35.06
N THR A 120 -3.24 8.20 36.18
CA THR A 120 -2.60 8.11 37.51
C THR A 120 -3.68 8.27 38.57
N ILE A 121 -3.42 7.82 39.80
CA ILE A 121 -4.29 8.10 40.95
C ILE A 121 -3.93 9.39 41.69
N SER A 122 -2.83 10.05 41.29
CA SER A 122 -2.49 11.40 41.77
C SER A 122 -3.44 12.43 41.18
N GLU A 123 -3.60 13.58 41.86
CA GLU A 123 -4.40 14.69 41.34
C GLU A 123 -3.71 15.33 40.14
N GLN A 124 -4.28 15.17 38.94
CA GLN A 124 -3.74 15.75 37.72
C GLN A 124 -4.87 16.17 36.77
N PRO A 125 -5.30 17.45 36.82
CA PRO A 125 -6.36 17.93 35.93
C PRO A 125 -5.85 18.06 34.48
N GLY A 126 -6.72 17.77 33.51
CA GLY A 126 -6.44 18.02 32.09
C GLY A 126 -5.48 17.04 31.43
N LEU A 127 -5.45 15.79 31.89
CA LEU A 127 -4.65 14.72 31.28
C LEU A 127 -5.28 14.23 29.97
N GLU A 128 -5.24 15.06 28.92
CA GLU A 128 -5.88 14.74 27.65
C GLU A 128 -5.09 13.73 26.81
N PRO A 129 -5.79 12.83 26.07
CA PRO A 129 -5.12 11.90 25.17
C PRO A 129 -4.38 12.60 24.03
N VAL A 130 -3.23 12.03 23.64
CA VAL A 130 -2.45 12.47 22.48
C VAL A 130 -2.67 11.51 21.33
N VAL A 131 -2.92 12.02 20.12
CA VAL A 131 -3.10 11.19 18.91
C VAL A 131 -1.88 11.31 17.99
N ALA A 132 -1.14 10.21 17.85
CA ALA A 132 -0.07 10.09 16.87
C ALA A 132 -0.66 9.74 15.49
N ARG A 133 -0.50 10.64 14.51
CA ARG A 133 -1.03 10.48 13.14
C ARG A 133 0.07 10.26 12.12
N ALA A 134 -0.16 9.37 11.16
CA ALA A 134 0.71 9.15 10.02
C ALA A 134 -0.10 8.95 8.73
N LYS A 135 0.34 9.58 7.63
CA LYS A 135 -0.18 9.31 6.28
C LYS A 135 0.52 8.09 5.72
N VAL A 136 -0.24 7.16 5.16
CA VAL A 136 0.28 5.93 4.55
C VAL A 136 0.48 6.15 3.06
N VAL A 137 1.67 5.81 2.58
CA VAL A 137 2.00 5.79 1.15
C VAL A 137 2.41 4.37 0.80
N LEU A 138 1.67 3.72 -0.10
CA LEU A 138 2.02 2.40 -0.61
C LEU A 138 2.77 2.54 -1.93
N GLU A 139 4.00 2.02 -1.98
CA GLU A 139 4.78 2.01 -3.21
C GLU A 139 4.65 0.66 -3.93
N LEU A 140 4.14 0.71 -5.16
CA LEU A 140 3.97 -0.46 -6.02
C LEU A 140 4.99 -0.39 -7.17
N PRO A 141 6.09 -1.18 -7.14
CA PRO A 141 7.08 -1.21 -8.21
C PRO A 141 6.56 -2.06 -9.38
N LEU A 142 5.62 -1.50 -10.13
CA LEU A 142 5.08 -2.09 -11.34
C LEU A 142 6.07 -1.94 -12.50
N SER A 143 6.20 -2.98 -13.32
CA SER A 143 6.94 -2.94 -14.57
C SER A 143 6.12 -3.54 -15.71
N VAL A 144 6.24 -2.94 -16.89
CA VAL A 144 5.54 -3.37 -18.10
C VAL A 144 6.57 -3.69 -19.17
N THR A 145 6.46 -4.86 -19.77
CA THR A 145 7.31 -5.30 -20.88
C THR A 145 6.44 -5.76 -22.04
N GLY A 146 6.88 -5.49 -23.27
CA GLY A 146 6.16 -5.87 -24.49
C GLY A 146 7.08 -6.51 -25.52
N VAL A 147 6.61 -7.58 -26.17
CA VAL A 147 7.34 -8.29 -27.24
C VAL A 147 6.42 -8.48 -28.45
N ALA A 148 6.96 -8.24 -29.65
CA ALA A 148 6.26 -8.47 -30.91
C ALA A 148 6.78 -9.75 -31.60
N VAL A 149 5.85 -10.59 -32.08
CA VAL A 149 6.15 -11.87 -32.73
C VAL A 149 5.41 -11.97 -34.07
N PRO A 150 6.11 -12.01 -35.22
CA PRO A 150 7.55 -11.79 -35.37
C PRO A 150 7.92 -10.31 -35.16
N PRO A 151 9.18 -9.99 -34.77
CA PRO A 151 9.60 -8.61 -34.49
C PRO A 151 9.77 -7.75 -35.75
N ARG A 152 9.80 -8.37 -36.93
CA ARG A 152 9.92 -7.70 -38.23
C ARG A 152 8.99 -8.36 -39.22
N LEU A 153 8.31 -7.52 -39.99
CA LEU A 153 7.36 -7.91 -41.02
C LEU A 153 7.62 -7.04 -42.25
N PHE A 154 7.38 -7.60 -43.42
CA PHE A 154 7.43 -6.85 -44.67
C PHE A 154 6.02 -6.39 -45.03
N PHE A 155 5.89 -5.14 -45.43
CA PHE A 155 4.65 -4.67 -46.05
C PHE A 155 4.46 -5.39 -47.38
N GLY A 156 3.32 -6.06 -47.53
CA GLY A 156 2.97 -6.82 -48.72
C GLY A 156 1.50 -7.24 -48.70
N GLY A 157 1.06 -7.84 -49.80
CA GLY A 157 -0.34 -8.25 -50.00
C GLY A 157 -0.99 -7.55 -51.20
N GLU A 158 -2.17 -8.03 -51.59
CA GLU A 158 -2.96 -7.40 -52.65
C GLU A 158 -3.67 -6.16 -52.10
N VAL A 159 -3.58 -5.04 -52.83
CA VAL A 159 -4.27 -3.81 -52.45
C VAL A 159 -5.78 -4.01 -52.55
N ARG A 160 -6.46 -3.96 -51.40
CA ARG A 160 -7.91 -4.12 -51.28
C ARG A 160 -8.46 -2.96 -50.44
N GLY A 161 -9.63 -2.45 -50.84
CA GLY A 161 -10.36 -1.48 -50.01
C GLY A 161 -11.02 -2.17 -48.81
N GLU A 162 -11.24 -1.42 -47.73
CA GLU A 162 -11.86 -1.91 -46.48
C GLU A 162 -13.15 -2.68 -46.73
N SER A 163 -14.04 -2.12 -47.55
CA SER A 163 -15.34 -2.71 -47.88
C SER A 163 -15.25 -4.02 -48.68
N ALA A 164 -14.07 -4.41 -49.16
CA ALA A 164 -13.81 -5.68 -49.85
C ALA A 164 -13.11 -6.72 -48.95
N VAL A 165 -12.66 -6.35 -47.75
CA VAL A 165 -12.03 -7.26 -46.79
C VAL A 165 -13.13 -8.05 -46.06
N ARG A 166 -13.01 -9.38 -46.04
CA ARG A 166 -13.97 -10.29 -45.39
C ARG A 166 -13.31 -11.31 -44.47
N ARG A 167 -12.03 -11.60 -44.70
CA ARG A 167 -11.26 -12.60 -43.95
C ARG A 167 -9.96 -11.98 -43.44
N GLU A 168 -9.47 -12.50 -42.33
CA GLU A 168 -8.18 -12.12 -41.74
C GLU A 168 -7.02 -12.22 -42.75
N SER A 169 -6.96 -13.30 -43.52
CA SER A 169 -5.89 -13.53 -44.49
C SER A 169 -5.81 -12.50 -45.63
N GLN A 170 -6.84 -11.66 -45.79
CA GLN A 170 -6.89 -10.58 -46.78
C GLN A 170 -6.33 -9.26 -46.24
N VAL A 171 -6.02 -9.17 -44.94
CA VAL A 171 -5.46 -7.97 -44.29
C VAL A 171 -3.95 -7.92 -44.50
N GLY A 172 -3.25 -9.03 -44.26
CA GLY A 172 -1.80 -9.10 -44.37
C GLY A 172 -1.20 -10.17 -43.45
N SER A 173 0.10 -10.05 -43.18
CA SER A 173 0.82 -10.94 -42.27
C SER A 173 0.41 -10.69 -40.81
N ALA A 174 0.15 -11.77 -40.07
CA ALA A 174 -0.20 -11.70 -38.66
C ALA A 174 1.00 -11.28 -37.79
N VAL A 175 0.70 -10.54 -36.73
CA VAL A 175 1.64 -10.14 -35.69
C VAL A 175 0.98 -10.28 -34.33
N SER A 176 1.66 -10.90 -33.39
CA SER A 176 1.25 -10.99 -31.99
C SER A 176 2.04 -9.99 -31.15
N PHE A 177 1.37 -9.32 -30.22
CA PHE A 177 2.01 -8.48 -29.21
C PHE A 177 1.71 -9.06 -27.83
N GLU A 178 2.76 -9.53 -27.15
CA GLU A 178 2.68 -10.05 -25.80
C GLU A 178 3.11 -8.96 -24.81
N VAL A 179 2.19 -8.53 -23.95
CA VAL A 179 2.45 -7.52 -22.93
C VAL A 179 2.35 -8.17 -21.55
N THR A 180 3.42 -8.07 -20.77
CA THR A 180 3.50 -8.58 -19.40
C THR A 180 3.55 -7.41 -18.43
N VAL A 181 2.60 -7.37 -17.50
CA VAL A 181 2.61 -6.47 -16.34
C VAL A 181 3.06 -7.29 -15.14
N SER A 182 4.12 -6.85 -14.47
CA SER A 182 4.62 -7.52 -13.27
C SER A 182 4.76 -6.54 -12.11
N ASN A 183 4.35 -7.00 -10.91
CA ASN A 183 4.64 -6.33 -9.65
C ASN A 183 5.83 -7.05 -9.01
N ARG A 184 6.96 -6.36 -8.87
CA ARG A 184 8.17 -6.92 -8.22
C ARG A 184 8.17 -6.73 -6.69
N GLY A 185 7.20 -5.98 -6.16
CA GLY A 185 6.98 -5.77 -4.73
C GLY A 185 6.11 -6.88 -4.13
N GLN A 186 5.73 -6.72 -2.86
CA GLN A 186 4.78 -7.65 -2.24
C GLN A 186 3.43 -7.59 -2.96
N ALA A 187 2.83 -8.77 -3.16
CA ALA A 187 1.46 -8.88 -3.60
C ALA A 187 0.56 -8.35 -2.47
N LEU A 188 -0.07 -7.20 -2.69
CA LEU A 188 -1.11 -6.71 -1.80
C LEU A 188 -2.30 -7.67 -1.89
N LYS A 189 -2.84 -8.07 -0.73
CA LYS A 189 -3.96 -9.04 -0.66
C LYS A 189 -5.19 -8.56 -1.44
N THR A 190 -5.32 -7.25 -1.57
CA THR A 190 -6.30 -6.61 -2.44
C THR A 190 -5.53 -5.85 -3.52
N LEU A 191 -5.58 -6.35 -4.76
CA LEU A 191 -5.27 -5.49 -5.89
C LEU A 191 -6.50 -4.62 -6.08
N GLY A 192 -6.32 -3.30 -5.97
CA GLY A 192 -7.34 -2.37 -6.47
C GLY A 192 -7.56 -2.61 -7.96
N SER A 193 -8.55 -1.95 -8.55
CA SER A 193 -8.72 -2.00 -10.00
C SER A 193 -7.52 -1.33 -10.68
N ALA A 194 -6.60 -2.13 -11.20
CA ALA A 194 -5.54 -1.70 -12.09
C ALA A 194 -6.06 -1.76 -13.53
N PHE A 195 -5.74 -0.73 -14.32
CA PHE A 195 -6.12 -0.66 -15.73
C PHE A 195 -4.86 -0.60 -16.59
N LEU A 196 -4.82 -1.39 -17.66
CA LEU A 196 -3.80 -1.32 -18.69
C LEU A 196 -4.36 -0.58 -19.90
N THR A 197 -3.74 0.52 -20.29
CA THR A 197 -4.10 1.25 -21.52
C THR A 197 -3.06 0.97 -22.59
N LEU A 198 -3.48 0.37 -23.70
CA LEU A 198 -2.63 0.11 -24.86
C LEU A 198 -2.99 1.07 -25.99
N HIS A 199 -2.03 1.89 -26.41
CA HIS A 199 -2.18 2.73 -27.60
C HIS A 199 -1.88 1.88 -28.84
N TRP A 200 -2.91 1.61 -29.64
CA TRP A 200 -2.80 0.77 -30.82
C TRP A 200 -2.64 1.59 -32.10
N PRO A 201 -1.59 1.36 -32.91
CA PRO A 201 -1.34 2.13 -34.13
C PRO A 201 -2.20 1.58 -35.29
N HIS A 202 -3.48 1.95 -35.27
CA HIS A 202 -4.48 1.44 -36.23
C HIS A 202 -4.27 1.95 -37.65
N GLU A 203 -3.92 3.24 -37.80
CA GLU A 203 -3.91 3.95 -39.06
C GLU A 203 -2.71 4.91 -39.16
N LEU A 204 -2.24 5.12 -40.38
CA LEU A 204 -1.26 6.14 -40.73
C LEU A 204 -1.93 7.51 -40.90
N PRO A 205 -1.18 8.62 -40.79
CA PRO A 205 -1.73 9.98 -40.96
C PRO A 205 -2.44 10.24 -42.31
N ASN A 206 -2.17 9.41 -43.33
CA ASN A 206 -2.75 9.52 -44.67
C ASN A 206 -4.05 8.72 -44.85
N GLY A 207 -4.61 8.16 -43.78
CA GLY A 207 -5.87 7.42 -43.85
C GLY A 207 -5.71 5.93 -44.22
N LYS A 208 -4.48 5.40 -44.22
CA LYS A 208 -4.21 4.00 -44.57
C LYS A 208 -4.02 3.16 -43.32
N TRP A 209 -4.61 1.97 -43.33
CA TRP A 209 -4.52 1.03 -42.23
C TRP A 209 -3.08 0.54 -42.02
N LEU A 210 -2.69 0.43 -40.76
CA LEU A 210 -1.38 -0.06 -40.35
C LEU A 210 -1.49 -1.41 -39.64
N LEU A 211 -2.08 -1.45 -38.44
CA LEU A 211 -2.34 -2.68 -37.70
C LEU A 211 -3.83 -2.85 -37.39
N TYR A 212 -4.41 -3.95 -37.85
CA TYR A 212 -5.77 -4.32 -37.51
C TYR A 212 -5.81 -5.21 -36.26
N PRO A 213 -6.52 -4.84 -35.18
CA PRO A 213 -6.63 -5.67 -33.99
C PRO A 213 -7.62 -6.81 -34.23
N LEU A 214 -7.13 -8.05 -34.35
CA LEU A 214 -7.93 -9.25 -34.63
C LEU A 214 -8.49 -9.90 -33.35
N SER A 215 -7.64 -10.09 -32.35
CA SER A 215 -8.02 -10.62 -31.04
C SER A 215 -7.26 -9.85 -29.96
N LEU A 216 -7.88 -9.74 -28.79
CA LEU A 216 -7.29 -9.15 -27.61
C LEU A 216 -7.75 -9.97 -26.40
N GLU A 217 -6.80 -10.57 -25.71
CA GLU A 217 -7.03 -11.40 -24.54
C GLU A 217 -6.17 -10.87 -23.39
N LEU A 218 -6.78 -10.70 -22.21
CA LEU A 218 -6.10 -10.20 -21.02
C LEU A 218 -6.28 -11.18 -19.86
N GLY A 219 -5.18 -11.69 -19.32
CA GLY A 219 -5.20 -12.59 -18.17
C GLY A 219 -5.71 -13.99 -18.48
N THR A 220 -5.70 -14.84 -17.46
CA THR A 220 -6.18 -16.22 -17.52
C THR A 220 -7.04 -16.52 -16.27
N PRO A 221 -8.36 -16.70 -16.38
CA PRO A 221 -9.17 -16.68 -17.61
C PRO A 221 -9.26 -15.28 -18.26
N PRO A 222 -9.61 -15.19 -19.55
CA PRO A 222 -9.66 -13.91 -20.27
C PRO A 222 -10.64 -12.92 -19.65
N VAL A 223 -10.19 -11.70 -19.43
CA VAL A 223 -10.98 -10.56 -18.94
C VAL A 223 -11.42 -9.72 -20.15
N PRO A 224 -12.69 -9.25 -20.19
CA PRO A 224 -13.17 -8.42 -21.29
C PRO A 224 -12.40 -7.09 -21.36
N CYS A 225 -11.89 -6.78 -22.55
CA CYS A 225 -11.25 -5.50 -22.86
C CYS A 225 -12.21 -4.59 -23.63
N SER A 226 -12.03 -3.27 -23.52
CA SER A 226 -12.79 -2.29 -24.30
C SER A 226 -11.85 -1.31 -25.02
N PRO A 227 -12.11 -0.96 -26.30
CA PRO A 227 -13.16 -1.49 -27.17
C PRO A 227 -12.88 -2.95 -27.61
N SER A 228 -13.89 -3.64 -28.14
CA SER A 228 -13.73 -5.01 -28.64
C SER A 228 -12.82 -5.05 -29.87
N ALA A 229 -11.94 -6.05 -29.93
CA ALA A 229 -11.16 -6.34 -31.14
C ALA A 229 -12.07 -6.77 -32.31
N ASN A 230 -11.51 -6.77 -33.52
CA ASN A 230 -12.17 -7.16 -34.77
C ASN A 230 -13.46 -6.37 -35.10
N PRO A 231 -13.43 -5.02 -35.17
CA PRO A 231 -14.62 -4.21 -35.43
C PRO A 231 -15.31 -4.52 -36.77
N LEU A 232 -14.56 -4.91 -37.82
CA LEU A 232 -15.11 -5.32 -39.12
C LEU A 232 -15.69 -6.74 -39.13
N ARG A 233 -15.57 -7.48 -38.02
CA ARG A 233 -16.04 -8.88 -37.89
C ARG A 233 -15.49 -9.78 -39.00
N LEU A 234 -14.19 -9.64 -39.28
CA LEU A 234 -13.50 -10.47 -40.25
C LEU A 234 -13.55 -11.93 -39.80
N ALA A 235 -13.78 -12.84 -40.74
CA ALA A 235 -13.70 -14.26 -40.46
C ALA A 235 -12.24 -14.64 -40.16
N LEU A 236 -12.00 -15.12 -38.94
CA LEU A 236 -10.70 -15.60 -38.49
C LEU A 236 -10.42 -16.96 -39.13
N VAL A 237 -9.22 -17.13 -39.66
CA VAL A 237 -8.80 -18.41 -40.23
C VAL A 237 -8.00 -19.11 -39.14
N TRP A 238 -8.66 -19.99 -38.36
CA TRP A 238 -7.94 -20.80 -37.38
C TRP A 238 -6.89 -21.64 -38.12
N PRO A 239 -5.63 -21.72 -37.64
CA PRO A 239 -4.68 -22.61 -38.25
C PRO A 239 -5.25 -24.03 -38.24
N HIS A 240 -5.40 -24.62 -39.42
CA HIS A 240 -5.75 -26.02 -39.55
C HIS A 240 -4.77 -26.86 -38.73
N GLY A 241 -5.26 -27.46 -37.64
CA GLY A 241 -4.50 -28.45 -36.88
C GLY A 241 -4.70 -28.38 -35.37
N LEU A 242 -5.92 -28.60 -34.89
CA LEU A 242 -6.24 -29.32 -33.64
C LEU A 242 -7.73 -29.68 -33.71
N GLY A 243 -8.09 -30.45 -34.74
CA GLY A 243 -9.38 -31.09 -34.86
C GLY A 243 -9.22 -32.57 -34.52
N GLY A 244 -9.81 -32.98 -33.40
CA GLY A 244 -10.34 -34.32 -33.14
C GLY A 244 -9.39 -35.51 -33.23
N THR A 245 -9.00 -36.02 -32.06
CA THR A 245 -9.54 -37.26 -31.48
C THR A 245 -9.62 -37.13 -29.98
#